data_AF-A0A6I1MSU2-F1
#
_entry.id   AF-A0A6I1MSU2-F1
#
_cell.length_a   1.000
_cell.length_b   1.000
_cell.length_c   1.000
_cell.angle_alpha   90.00
_cell.angle_beta   90.00
_cell.angle_gamma   90.00
#
_symmetry.space_group_name_H-M   'P 1'
#
loop_
_entity.id
_entity.type
_entity.pdbx_description
1 polymer ?
#
loop_
_entity_poly.entity_id
_entity_poly.type
_entity_poly.pdbx_seq_one_letter_code
_entity_poly.pdbx_strand_id
1 'polypeptide(L)'
;IYSRVMFILDDIESLSDESTLKERAYYKNLKLLKIYIELLNKTEFKAKNEKKSIFSFFKEKSNENKLINECEEFKNKHKDALEKTKICVECMCVKCIRNCEFNPCVSCNKSGKVVYCDKKNINMILFNNFKKSQYNSETNENDPIEILCEIEFLDIDKRFRIIKDILQDSLLVLQYEYSIKDGDLYFAVEDVDLYNKIIEIYESNRFN
;
A
#
# COMPACT_ATOMS: atom_id res chain seq x y z
N ILE A 1 -7.40 11.68 -3.19
CA ILE A 1 -7.73 10.47 -2.37
C ILE A 1 -9.21 10.45 -2.04
N TYR A 2 -9.75 11.42 -1.29
CA TYR A 2 -11.16 11.42 -0.86
C TYR A 2 -12.17 11.19 -2.00
N SER A 3 -12.11 11.97 -3.09
CA SER A 3 -13.03 11.79 -4.24
C SER A 3 -12.94 10.39 -4.85
N ARG A 4 -11.73 9.82 -4.92
CA ARG A 4 -11.53 8.45 -5.42
C ARG A 4 -12.19 7.43 -4.50
N VAL A 5 -12.10 7.61 -3.18
CA VAL A 5 -12.82 6.78 -2.21
C VAL A 5 -14.32 6.88 -2.41
N MET A 6 -14.87 8.09 -2.58
CA MET A 6 -16.31 8.26 -2.83
C MET A 6 -16.76 7.51 -4.08
N PHE A 7 -16.06 7.66 -5.21
CA PHE A 7 -16.38 6.91 -6.43
C PHE A 7 -16.26 5.39 -6.26
N ILE A 8 -15.31 4.92 -5.45
CA ILE A 8 -15.20 3.48 -5.13
C ILE A 8 -16.43 3.01 -4.36
N LEU A 9 -16.88 3.78 -3.35
CA LEU A 9 -18.02 3.42 -2.53
C LEU A 9 -19.31 3.44 -3.34
N ASP A 10 -19.53 4.48 -4.15
CA ASP A 10 -20.70 4.60 -5.02
C ASP A 10 -20.85 3.36 -5.94
N ASP A 11 -19.72 2.80 -6.41
CA ASP A 11 -19.71 1.61 -7.29
C ASP A 11 -20.01 0.28 -6.59
N ILE A 12 -19.69 0.13 -5.29
CA ILE A 12 -19.68 -1.18 -4.62
C ILE A 12 -20.54 -1.27 -3.36
N GLU A 13 -21.00 -0.15 -2.81
CA GLU A 13 -21.67 -0.11 -1.50
C GLU A 13 -22.98 -0.91 -1.50
N SER A 14 -23.75 -0.84 -2.60
CA SER A 14 -24.98 -1.61 -2.77
C SER A 14 -24.75 -3.11 -3.04
N LEU A 15 -23.52 -3.50 -3.39
CA LEU A 15 -23.17 -4.85 -3.85
C LEU A 15 -22.35 -5.64 -2.83
N SER A 16 -21.82 -4.97 -1.81
CA SER A 16 -20.92 -5.57 -0.83
C SER A 16 -21.63 -5.78 0.50
N ASP A 17 -21.27 -6.86 1.21
CA ASP A 17 -21.64 -6.97 2.62
C ASP A 17 -20.94 -5.86 3.42
N GLU A 18 -21.71 -5.20 4.28
CA GLU A 18 -21.26 -4.10 5.14
C GLU A 18 -20.10 -4.56 6.04
N SER A 19 -20.10 -5.82 6.47
CA SER A 19 -19.01 -6.43 7.26
C SER A 19 -17.68 -6.39 6.50
N THR A 20 -17.70 -6.75 5.20
CA THR A 20 -16.53 -6.80 4.32
C THR A 20 -16.01 -5.40 3.97
N LEU A 21 -16.92 -4.43 3.77
CA LEU A 21 -16.51 -3.04 3.52
C LEU A 21 -15.84 -2.43 4.75
N LYS A 22 -16.38 -2.68 5.95
CA LYS A 22 -15.85 -2.16 7.22
C LYS A 22 -14.43 -2.62 7.50
N GLU A 23 -13.96 -3.71 6.90
CA GLU A 23 -12.58 -4.18 7.06
C GLU A 23 -11.55 -3.39 6.23
N ARG A 24 -11.99 -2.72 5.16
CA ARG A 24 -11.11 -2.02 4.22
C ARG A 24 -10.51 -0.76 4.82
N ALA A 25 -9.22 -0.53 4.56
CA ALA A 25 -8.52 0.63 5.08
C ALA A 25 -9.15 1.96 4.63
N TYR A 26 -9.55 2.09 3.37
CA TYR A 26 -10.18 3.31 2.88
C TYR A 26 -11.54 3.59 3.53
N TYR A 27 -12.29 2.54 3.89
CA TYR A 27 -13.59 2.67 4.56
C TYR A 27 -13.40 3.06 6.02
N LYS A 28 -12.51 2.34 6.74
CA LYS A 28 -12.12 2.66 8.13
C LYS A 28 -11.67 4.12 8.28
N ASN A 29 -10.95 4.64 7.30
CA ASN A 29 -10.39 5.98 7.33
C ASN A 29 -11.30 7.05 6.70
N LEU A 30 -12.52 6.72 6.26
CA LEU A 30 -13.41 7.67 5.58
C LEU A 30 -13.71 8.91 6.43
N LYS A 31 -13.99 8.73 7.72
CA LYS A 31 -14.22 9.84 8.66
C LYS A 31 -13.01 10.78 8.74
N LEU A 32 -11.80 10.21 8.76
CA LEU A 32 -10.55 10.96 8.81
C LEU A 32 -10.34 11.77 7.53
N LEU A 33 -10.61 11.17 6.36
CA LEU A 33 -10.53 11.87 5.07
C LEU A 33 -11.52 13.04 4.98
N LYS A 34 -12.74 12.88 5.51
CA LYS A 34 -13.74 13.96 5.57
C LYS A 34 -13.23 15.16 6.36
N ILE A 35 -12.71 14.91 7.57
CA ILE A 35 -12.11 15.95 8.41
C ILE A 35 -10.97 16.66 7.67
N TYR A 36 -10.11 15.90 6.99
CA TYR A 36 -8.98 16.49 6.28
C TYR A 36 -9.42 17.38 5.11
N ILE A 37 -10.42 16.96 4.33
CA ILE A 37 -10.99 17.78 3.24
C ILE A 37 -11.66 19.04 3.79
N GLU A 38 -12.36 18.96 4.92
CA GLU A 38 -12.95 20.14 5.56
C GLU A 38 -11.88 21.16 6.00
N LEU A 39 -10.76 20.69 6.55
CA LEU A 39 -9.62 21.55 6.91
C LEU A 39 -9.00 22.22 5.69
N LEU A 40 -8.80 21.46 4.60
CA LEU A 40 -8.28 21.99 3.34
C LEU A 40 -9.22 23.03 2.73
N ASN A 41 -10.53 22.76 2.68
CA ASN A 41 -11.53 23.68 2.15
C ASN A 41 -11.60 24.97 2.97
N LYS A 42 -11.53 24.87 4.31
CA LYS A 42 -11.47 26.05 5.20
C LYS A 42 -10.23 26.90 4.92
N THR A 43 -9.09 26.24 4.76
CA THR A 43 -7.81 26.90 4.46
C THR A 43 -7.85 27.60 3.10
N GLU A 44 -8.32 26.91 2.06
CA GLU A 44 -8.45 27.47 0.71
C GLU A 44 -9.45 28.64 0.67
N PHE A 45 -10.59 28.53 1.36
CA PHE A 45 -11.59 29.60 1.42
C PHE A 45 -11.03 30.86 2.07
N LYS A 46 -10.26 30.75 3.17
CA LYS A 46 -9.63 31.92 3.79
C LYS A 46 -8.56 32.53 2.88
N ALA A 47 -7.66 31.71 2.32
CA ALA A 47 -6.63 32.18 1.41
C ALA A 47 -7.19 32.92 0.17
N LYS A 48 -8.35 32.48 -0.35
CA LYS A 48 -9.03 33.16 -1.48
C LYS A 48 -9.71 34.48 -1.10
N ASN A 49 -10.28 34.56 0.11
CA ASN A 49 -11.00 35.76 0.55
C ASN A 49 -10.07 36.84 1.13
N GLU A 50 -8.89 36.46 1.62
CA GLU A 50 -7.89 37.40 2.16
C GLU A 50 -7.14 38.18 1.05
N LYS A 51 -7.04 37.64 -0.18
CA LYS A 51 -6.50 38.36 -1.35
C LYS A 51 -7.28 39.61 -1.79
N LYS A 52 -8.44 39.91 -1.19
CA LYS A 52 -9.33 41.03 -1.57
C LYS A 52 -9.23 42.26 -0.65
N SER A 53 -8.42 42.24 0.42
CA SER A 53 -8.34 43.34 1.38
C SER A 53 -6.92 43.93 1.45
N ILE A 54 -6.76 45.17 0.98
CA ILE A 54 -5.45 45.87 0.89
C ILE A 54 -4.97 46.37 2.29
N PHE A 55 -5.78 46.25 3.35
CA PHE A 55 -5.53 46.89 4.65
C PHE A 55 -5.07 45.97 5.79
N SER A 56 -4.80 44.68 5.55
CA SER A 56 -4.71 43.67 6.63
C SER A 56 -3.34 42.99 6.79
N PHE A 57 -2.31 43.54 6.15
CA PHE A 57 -0.96 42.97 5.99
C PHE A 57 -0.20 42.58 7.27
N PHE A 58 -0.60 43.08 8.46
CA PHE A 58 0.11 42.84 9.73
C PHE A 58 -0.58 41.86 10.69
N LYS A 59 -1.87 41.53 10.48
CA LYS A 59 -2.60 40.48 11.24
C LYS A 59 -2.81 39.18 10.45
N GLU A 60 -2.60 39.22 9.13
CA GLU A 60 -2.93 38.12 8.20
C GLU A 60 -1.94 36.95 8.26
N LYS A 61 -0.64 37.23 8.38
CA LYS A 61 0.37 36.16 8.43
C LYS A 61 0.15 35.18 9.59
N SER A 62 -0.39 35.62 10.73
CA SER A 62 -0.54 34.73 11.89
C SER A 62 -1.69 33.73 11.75
N ASN A 63 -2.81 34.13 11.13
CA ASN A 63 -4.00 33.26 10.99
C ASN A 63 -3.90 32.31 9.78
N GLU A 64 -3.34 32.76 8.66
CA GLU A 64 -3.07 31.88 7.51
C GLU A 64 -2.02 30.82 7.90
N ASN A 65 -0.93 31.24 8.56
CA ASN A 65 0.06 30.31 9.10
C ASN A 65 -0.56 29.34 10.11
N LYS A 66 -1.54 29.77 10.92
CA LYS A 66 -2.22 28.89 11.88
C LYS A 66 -3.00 27.77 11.18
N LEU A 67 -3.78 28.09 10.14
CA LEU A 67 -4.56 27.08 9.41
C LEU A 67 -3.68 26.13 8.60
N ILE A 68 -2.62 26.65 7.99
CA ILE A 68 -1.62 25.82 7.31
C ILE A 68 -0.97 24.87 8.32
N ASN A 69 -0.59 25.37 9.50
CA ASN A 69 -0.04 24.56 10.58
C ASN A 69 -1.04 23.50 11.05
N GLU A 70 -2.32 23.84 11.25
CA GLU A 70 -3.37 22.86 11.61
C GLU A 70 -3.50 21.75 10.55
N CYS A 71 -3.39 22.08 9.26
CA CYS A 71 -3.41 21.10 8.17
C CYS A 71 -2.18 20.18 8.20
N GLU A 72 -0.98 20.75 8.37
CA GLU A 72 0.26 19.97 8.44
C GLU A 72 0.31 19.11 9.71
N GLU A 73 -0.11 19.63 10.87
CA GLU A 73 -0.24 18.87 12.11
C GLU A 73 -1.21 17.70 11.95
N PHE A 74 -2.38 17.93 11.33
CA PHE A 74 -3.33 16.86 11.07
C PHE A 74 -2.73 15.79 10.16
N LYS A 75 -2.11 16.20 9.05
CA LYS A 75 -1.47 15.29 8.09
C LYS A 75 -0.36 14.48 8.75
N ASN A 76 0.49 15.11 9.56
CA ASN A 76 1.58 14.43 10.26
C ASN A 76 1.06 13.46 11.32
N LYS A 77 0.07 13.88 12.12
CA LYS A 77 -0.59 13.04 13.13
C LYS A 77 -1.24 11.79 12.53
N HIS A 78 -1.75 11.90 11.30
CA HIS A 78 -2.51 10.86 10.63
C HIS A 78 -1.82 10.27 9.40
N LYS A 79 -0.51 10.50 9.25
CA LYS A 79 0.30 10.15 8.07
C LYS A 79 0.09 8.70 7.66
N ASP A 80 0.22 7.78 8.62
CA ASP A 80 0.09 6.35 8.44
C ASP A 80 -1.25 5.91 7.86
N ALA A 81 -2.35 6.48 8.39
CA ALA A 81 -3.69 6.17 7.92
C ALA A 81 -3.92 6.73 6.51
N LEU A 82 -3.42 7.94 6.25
CA LEU A 82 -3.51 8.59 4.94
C LEU A 82 -2.69 7.84 3.87
N GLU A 83 -1.47 7.42 4.19
CA GLU A 83 -0.60 6.63 3.32
C GLU A 83 -1.20 5.26 3.03
N LYS A 84 -1.67 4.54 4.06
CA LYS A 84 -2.35 3.25 3.88
C LYS A 84 -3.60 3.38 3.01
N THR A 85 -4.35 4.47 3.18
CA THR A 85 -5.52 4.76 2.34
C THR A 85 -5.10 5.02 0.89
N LYS A 86 -4.04 5.81 0.67
CA LYS A 86 -3.52 6.10 -0.67
C LYS A 86 -3.14 4.81 -1.41
N ILE A 87 -2.40 3.92 -0.74
CA ILE A 87 -2.02 2.62 -1.28
C ILE A 87 -3.27 1.77 -1.59
N CYS A 88 -4.23 1.73 -0.66
CA CYS A 88 -5.43 0.93 -0.80
C CYS A 88 -6.32 1.37 -1.97
N VAL A 89 -6.41 2.67 -2.27
CA VAL A 89 -7.20 3.16 -3.42
C VAL A 89 -6.55 2.89 -4.79
N GLU A 90 -5.26 2.59 -4.81
CA GLU A 90 -4.47 2.23 -5.99
C GLU A 90 -4.40 0.70 -6.20
N CYS A 91 -4.90 -0.09 -5.25
CA CYS A 91 -4.87 -1.54 -5.28
C CYS A 91 -5.84 -2.12 -6.33
N MET A 92 -5.44 -3.18 -7.03
CA MET A 92 -6.30 -3.89 -7.99
C MET A 92 -7.59 -4.42 -7.34
N CYS A 93 -7.50 -4.81 -6.07
CA CYS A 93 -8.62 -5.37 -5.31
C CYS A 93 -9.55 -4.30 -4.69
N VAL A 94 -9.31 -3.01 -4.95
CA VAL A 94 -10.01 -1.90 -4.27
C VAL A 94 -11.54 -1.98 -4.34
N LYS A 95 -12.08 -2.47 -5.47
CA LYS A 95 -13.51 -2.69 -5.72
C LYS A 95 -13.92 -4.17 -5.68
N CYS A 96 -13.03 -5.09 -5.28
CA CYS A 96 -13.34 -6.52 -5.29
C CYS A 96 -14.38 -6.85 -4.20
N ILE A 97 -15.57 -7.31 -4.56
CA ILE A 97 -16.66 -7.66 -3.62
C ILE A 97 -16.72 -9.16 -3.28
N ARG A 98 -15.82 -9.96 -3.86
CA ARG A 98 -15.81 -11.42 -3.65
C ARG A 98 -15.23 -11.74 -2.29
N ASN A 99 -15.72 -12.84 -1.70
CA ASN A 99 -14.97 -13.50 -0.64
C ASN A 99 -13.62 -13.96 -1.22
N CYS A 100 -12.53 -13.72 -0.48
CA CYS A 100 -11.17 -13.83 -0.99
C CYS A 100 -10.40 -14.82 -0.13
N GLU A 101 -9.89 -15.88 -0.75
CA GLU A 101 -9.07 -16.91 -0.07
C GLU A 101 -7.62 -16.46 0.10
N PHE A 102 -7.14 -15.56 -0.75
CA PHE A 102 -5.90 -14.85 -0.48
C PHE A 102 -6.04 -14.05 0.80
N ASN A 103 -4.93 -13.91 1.54
CA ASN A 103 -4.92 -13.00 2.68
C ASN A 103 -5.43 -11.62 2.22
N PRO A 104 -6.54 -11.10 2.79
CA PRO A 104 -7.26 -9.95 2.25
C PRO A 104 -6.38 -8.68 2.18
N CYS A 105 -6.97 -7.54 1.82
CA CYS A 105 -6.32 -6.20 1.93
C CYS A 105 -5.62 -5.89 3.27
N VAL A 106 -5.71 -6.77 4.28
CA VAL A 106 -4.85 -6.80 5.48
C VAL A 106 -3.36 -6.99 5.12
N SER A 107 -3.04 -7.70 4.03
CA SER A 107 -1.67 -7.87 3.48
C SER A 107 -1.12 -6.62 2.80
N CYS A 108 -1.98 -5.65 2.44
CA CYS A 108 -1.55 -4.29 2.12
C CYS A 108 -1.15 -3.59 3.43
N ASN A 109 -0.01 -4.02 3.99
CA ASN A 109 0.73 -3.22 4.94
C ASN A 109 1.16 -1.91 4.25
N LYS A 110 1.67 -0.92 5.00
CA LYS A 110 2.17 0.35 4.42
C LYS A 110 3.22 0.16 3.32
N SER A 111 3.75 -1.05 3.17
CA SER A 111 4.79 -1.40 2.23
C SER A 111 4.30 -1.96 0.90
N GLY A 112 3.02 -2.27 0.64
CA GLY A 112 2.65 -2.87 -0.66
C GLY A 112 1.18 -2.82 -1.08
N LYS A 113 0.94 -3.05 -2.38
CA LYS A 113 -0.39 -3.14 -3.01
C LYS A 113 -0.50 -4.38 -3.88
N VAL A 114 -1.70 -4.94 -3.98
CA VAL A 114 -1.98 -6.00 -4.97
C VAL A 114 -2.02 -5.36 -6.36
N VAL A 115 -1.15 -5.83 -7.24
CA VAL A 115 -1.05 -5.37 -8.65
C VAL A 115 -1.57 -6.40 -9.65
N TYR A 116 -1.69 -7.66 -9.21
CA TYR A 116 -2.28 -8.74 -10.00
C TYR A 116 -3.09 -9.68 -9.10
N CYS A 117 -4.24 -10.12 -9.60
CA CYS A 117 -5.08 -11.13 -8.95
C CYS A 117 -6.00 -11.77 -10.00
N ASP A 118 -5.88 -13.09 -10.19
CA ASP A 118 -6.76 -13.85 -11.08
C ASP A 118 -8.10 -14.23 -10.42
N LYS A 119 -8.27 -13.88 -9.13
CA LYS A 119 -9.43 -14.15 -8.28
C LYS A 119 -9.70 -15.65 -8.06
N LYS A 120 -8.71 -16.51 -8.30
CA LYS A 120 -8.83 -17.97 -8.21
C LYS A 120 -7.63 -18.62 -7.53
N ASN A 121 -6.43 -18.39 -8.05
CA ASN A 121 -5.24 -19.15 -7.66
C ASN A 121 -4.02 -18.27 -7.39
N ILE A 122 -3.86 -17.18 -8.13
CA ILE A 122 -2.64 -16.37 -8.10
C ILE A 122 -2.93 -14.91 -7.73
N ASN A 123 -2.15 -14.37 -6.79
CA ASN A 123 -2.05 -12.94 -6.56
C ASN A 123 -0.58 -12.47 -6.62
N MET A 124 -0.39 -11.17 -6.80
CA MET A 124 0.90 -10.53 -6.64
C MET A 124 0.76 -9.23 -5.87
N ILE A 125 1.53 -9.10 -4.80
CA ILE A 125 1.74 -7.86 -4.05
C ILE A 125 3.05 -7.25 -4.49
N LEU A 126 3.01 -6.01 -4.97
CA LEU A 126 4.19 -5.21 -5.23
C LEU A 126 4.49 -4.37 -3.99
N PHE A 127 5.73 -4.45 -3.51
CA PHE A 127 6.19 -3.65 -2.38
C PHE A 127 6.88 -2.37 -2.81
N ASN A 128 6.88 -1.37 -1.92
CA ASN A 128 7.53 -0.09 -2.09
C ASN A 128 8.58 0.08 -1.01
N ASN A 129 9.86 0.09 -1.40
CA ASN A 129 11.02 0.27 -0.52
C ASN A 129 11.04 -0.69 0.68
N PHE A 130 10.63 -1.96 0.48
CA PHE A 130 10.63 -2.94 1.56
C PHE A 130 12.02 -3.54 1.72
N LYS A 131 12.86 -2.88 2.52
CA LYS A 131 14.24 -3.29 2.79
C LYS A 131 14.34 -4.06 4.10
N LYS A 132 15.16 -5.12 4.10
CA LYS A 132 15.44 -5.95 5.28
C LYS A 132 16.88 -6.44 5.24
N SER A 133 17.41 -6.79 6.40
CA SER A 133 18.64 -7.57 6.52
C SER A 133 18.30 -9.07 6.55
N GLN A 134 18.93 -9.86 5.68
CA GLN A 134 18.69 -11.29 5.54
C GLN A 134 19.98 -12.07 5.74
N TYR A 135 19.92 -13.11 6.57
CA TYR A 135 21.08 -13.98 6.77
C TYR A 135 21.33 -14.84 5.52
N ASN A 136 22.57 -14.83 5.06
CA ASN A 136 23.07 -15.62 3.95
C ASN A 136 23.96 -16.75 4.49
N SER A 137 23.51 -17.99 4.31
CA SER A 137 24.22 -19.17 4.80
C SER A 137 25.50 -19.50 4.02
N GLU A 138 25.66 -18.98 2.81
CA GLU A 138 26.86 -19.19 2.00
C GLU A 138 28.03 -18.32 2.48
N THR A 139 27.73 -17.07 2.86
CA THR A 139 28.73 -16.10 3.33
C THR A 139 28.85 -16.04 4.85
N ASN A 140 27.85 -16.58 5.59
CA ASN A 140 27.68 -16.41 7.04
C ASN A 140 27.50 -14.95 7.49
N GLU A 141 27.02 -14.08 6.60
CA GLU A 141 26.79 -12.67 6.87
C GLU A 141 25.31 -12.31 6.70
N ASN A 142 24.96 -11.08 7.11
CA ASN A 142 23.63 -10.55 6.88
C ASN A 142 23.66 -9.55 5.73
N ASP A 143 23.04 -9.90 4.61
CA ASP A 143 23.00 -9.09 3.41
C ASP A 143 21.80 -8.13 3.44
N PRO A 144 21.98 -6.85 3.06
CA PRO A 144 20.87 -5.94 2.88
C PRO A 144 20.14 -6.31 1.58
N ILE A 145 18.85 -6.65 1.70
CA ILE A 145 18.00 -7.00 0.57
C ILE A 145 16.81 -6.03 0.47
N GLU A 146 16.29 -5.89 -0.74
CA GLU A 146 15.02 -5.23 -1.00
C GLU A 146 14.03 -6.26 -1.56
N ILE A 147 12.90 -6.44 -0.90
CA ILE A 147 11.82 -7.31 -1.36
C ILE A 147 10.97 -6.49 -2.34
N LEU A 148 10.96 -6.90 -3.61
CA LEU A 148 10.25 -6.19 -4.66
C LEU A 148 8.79 -6.60 -4.73
N CYS A 149 8.52 -7.90 -4.67
CA CYS A 149 7.16 -8.41 -4.70
C CYS A 149 7.03 -9.74 -3.95
N GLU A 150 5.79 -10.10 -3.66
CA GLU A 150 5.37 -11.43 -3.21
C GLU A 150 4.28 -11.95 -4.15
N ILE A 151 4.40 -13.19 -4.59
CA ILE A 151 3.43 -13.88 -5.45
C ILE A 151 2.95 -15.11 -4.68
N GLU A 152 1.64 -15.22 -4.48
CA GLU A 152 1.00 -16.32 -3.76
C GLU A 152 0.28 -17.23 -4.77
N PHE A 153 0.47 -18.54 -4.63
CA PHE A 153 -0.22 -19.60 -5.35
C PHE A 153 -1.02 -20.44 -4.36
N LEU A 154 -2.35 -20.43 -4.48
CA LEU A 154 -3.25 -21.13 -3.55
C LEU A 154 -3.28 -22.65 -3.79
N ASP A 155 -3.16 -23.09 -5.03
CA ASP A 155 -3.20 -24.51 -5.44
C ASP A 155 -2.08 -25.36 -4.83
N ILE A 156 -0.91 -24.75 -4.62
CA ILE A 156 0.26 -25.38 -4.01
C ILE A 156 0.56 -24.83 -2.60
N ASP A 157 -0.25 -23.90 -2.09
CA ASP A 157 -0.08 -23.21 -0.81
C ASP A 157 1.35 -22.66 -0.61
N LYS A 158 1.88 -21.95 -1.62
CA LYS A 158 3.23 -21.39 -1.61
C LYS A 158 3.26 -19.91 -1.94
N ARG A 159 4.26 -19.24 -1.35
CA ARG A 159 4.61 -17.86 -1.65
C ARG A 159 6.01 -17.77 -2.22
N PHE A 160 6.19 -16.85 -3.14
CA PHE A 160 7.48 -16.57 -3.76
C PHE A 160 7.76 -15.08 -3.66
N ARG A 161 9.00 -14.72 -3.40
CA ARG A 161 9.45 -13.34 -3.37
C ARG A 161 10.52 -13.13 -4.42
N ILE A 162 10.40 -12.01 -5.12
CA ILE A 162 11.49 -11.48 -5.91
C ILE A 162 12.21 -10.47 -5.05
N ILE A 163 13.48 -10.74 -4.80
CA ILE A 163 14.34 -9.89 -3.99
C ILE A 163 15.46 -9.32 -4.84
N LYS A 164 15.89 -8.13 -4.47
CA LYS A 164 17.07 -7.48 -5.00
C LYS A 164 18.16 -7.49 -3.93
N ASP A 165 19.29 -8.11 -4.24
CA ASP A 165 20.51 -7.92 -3.45
C ASP A 165 21.01 -6.48 -3.67
N ILE A 166 21.11 -5.70 -2.59
CA ILE A 166 21.49 -4.29 -2.68
C ILE A 166 22.99 -4.13 -2.98
N LEU A 167 23.83 -5.08 -2.58
CA LEU A 167 25.27 -5.03 -2.77
C LEU A 167 25.66 -5.51 -4.17
N GLN A 168 25.03 -6.59 -4.64
CA GLN A 168 25.36 -7.22 -5.92
C GLN A 168 24.54 -6.68 -7.10
N ASP A 169 23.49 -5.89 -6.82
CA ASP A 169 22.53 -5.39 -7.82
C ASP A 169 21.87 -6.52 -8.64
N SER A 170 21.74 -7.71 -8.04
CA SER A 170 21.18 -8.91 -8.68
C SER A 170 19.76 -9.19 -8.19
N LEU A 171 18.96 -9.82 -9.05
CA LEU A 171 17.59 -10.26 -8.73
C LEU A 171 17.58 -11.76 -8.45
N LEU A 172 16.90 -12.15 -7.38
CA LEU A 172 16.69 -13.55 -7.01
C LEU A 172 15.20 -13.84 -6.85
N VAL A 173 14.78 -15.02 -7.29
CA VAL A 173 13.43 -15.55 -7.06
C VAL A 173 13.54 -16.66 -6.04
N LEU A 174 12.87 -16.50 -4.90
CA LEU A 174 12.97 -17.43 -3.78
C LEU A 174 11.57 -17.83 -3.31
N GLN A 175 11.38 -19.10 -2.97
CA GLN A 175 10.22 -19.53 -2.18
C GLN A 175 10.34 -18.91 -0.78
N TYR A 176 9.24 -18.39 -0.26
CA TYR A 176 9.16 -17.71 1.02
C TYR A 176 8.22 -18.42 1.98
N GLU A 177 8.68 -18.63 3.21
CA GLU A 177 7.89 -19.14 4.31
C GLU A 177 8.15 -18.33 5.59
N TYR A 178 7.12 -18.17 6.42
CA TYR A 178 7.26 -17.55 7.73
C TYR A 178 7.12 -18.61 8.84
N SER A 179 8.15 -18.75 9.66
CA SER A 179 8.18 -19.56 10.88
C SER A 179 8.11 -18.64 12.10
N ILE A 180 7.25 -18.96 13.08
CA ILE A 180 7.22 -18.23 14.36
C ILE A 180 8.56 -18.34 15.09
N LYS A 181 9.25 -19.47 14.96
CA LYS A 181 10.51 -19.76 15.64
C LYS A 181 11.70 -19.15 14.91
N ASP A 182 11.74 -19.32 13.59
CA ASP A 182 12.93 -19.06 12.78
C ASP A 182 12.80 -17.77 11.95
N GLY A 183 11.63 -17.14 11.95
CA GLY A 183 11.34 -15.92 11.21
C GLY A 183 11.11 -16.17 9.73
N ASP A 184 11.66 -15.28 8.88
CA ASP A 184 11.53 -15.39 7.43
C ASP A 184 12.53 -16.41 6.86
N LEU A 185 12.02 -17.43 6.19
CA LEU A 185 12.78 -18.49 5.54
C LEU A 185 12.69 -18.34 4.01
N TYR A 186 13.80 -18.61 3.34
CA TYR A 186 13.93 -18.51 1.89
C TYR A 186 14.57 -19.77 1.32
N PHE A 187 14.02 -20.26 0.20
CA PHE A 187 14.49 -21.47 -0.47
C PHE A 187 14.62 -21.24 -1.98
N ALA A 188 15.54 -21.97 -2.61
CA ALA A 188 15.68 -21.96 -4.07
C ALA A 188 14.43 -22.54 -4.74
N VAL A 189 14.12 -22.04 -5.94
CA VAL A 189 13.06 -22.58 -6.79
C VAL A 189 13.70 -23.50 -7.82
N GLU A 190 13.54 -24.82 -7.64
CA GLU A 190 14.16 -25.83 -8.51
C GLU A 190 13.37 -26.08 -9.80
N ASP A 191 12.05 -25.89 -9.77
CA ASP A 191 11.17 -26.09 -10.91
C ASP A 191 11.29 -24.91 -11.89
N VAL A 192 11.82 -25.18 -13.08
CA VAL A 192 12.07 -24.19 -14.14
C VAL A 192 10.78 -23.60 -14.70
N ASP A 193 9.72 -24.39 -14.84
CA ASP A 193 8.44 -23.92 -15.39
C ASP A 193 7.76 -22.99 -14.39
N LEU A 194 7.80 -23.35 -13.11
CA LEU A 194 7.32 -22.50 -12.02
C LEU A 194 8.12 -21.19 -11.93
N TYR A 195 9.45 -21.28 -12.00
CA TYR A 195 10.33 -20.11 -12.00
C TYR A 195 10.00 -19.15 -13.15
N ASN A 196 9.87 -19.67 -14.37
CA ASN A 196 9.53 -18.86 -15.56
C ASN A 196 8.15 -18.20 -15.41
N LYS A 197 7.17 -18.94 -14.88
CA LYS A 197 5.82 -18.40 -14.62
C LYS A 197 5.85 -17.26 -13.60
N ILE A 198 6.64 -17.38 -12.53
CA ILE A 198 6.82 -16.32 -11.53
C ILE A 198 7.40 -15.05 -12.18
N ILE A 199 8.43 -15.20 -13.03
CA ILE A 199 9.03 -14.07 -13.77
C ILE A 199 8.02 -13.44 -14.71
N GLU A 200 7.26 -14.22 -15.46
CA GLU A 200 6.25 -13.72 -16.39
C GLU A 200 5.19 -12.87 -15.68
N ILE A 201 4.68 -13.35 -14.54
CA ILE A 201 3.71 -12.62 -13.71
C ILE A 201 4.33 -11.31 -13.22
N TYR A 202 5.57 -11.34 -12.73
CA TYR A 202 6.24 -10.14 -12.25
C TYR A 202 6.45 -9.11 -13.35
N GLU A 203 7.08 -9.49 -14.47
CA GLU A 203 7.42 -8.58 -15.57
C GLU A 203 6.17 -7.95 -16.19
N SER A 204 5.08 -8.72 -16.28
CA SER A 204 3.79 -8.22 -16.80
C SER A 204 3.10 -7.22 -15.88
N ASN A 205 3.45 -7.17 -14.59
CA ASN A 205 2.69 -6.42 -13.58
C ASN A 205 3.53 -5.44 -12.72
N ARG A 206 4.87 -5.43 -12.84
CA ARG A 206 5.76 -4.60 -12.00
C ARG A 206 5.59 -3.08 -12.18
N PHE A 207 4.91 -2.64 -13.23
CA PHE A 207 4.64 -1.23 -13.52
C PHE A 207 3.20 -0.78 -13.22
N ASN A 208 2.37 -1.66 -12.64
CA ASN A 208 0.96 -1.38 -12.29
C ASN A 208 0.79 -0.68 -10.93
#